data_AF-A0A9P3GT79-F1
#
_entry.id   AF-A0A9P3GT79-F1
#
_cell.length_a   1.000
_cell.length_b   1.000
_cell.length_c   1.000
_cell.angle_alpha   90.00
_cell.angle_beta   90.00
_cell.angle_gamma   90.00
#
_symmetry.space_group_name_H-M   'P 1'
#
loop_
_entity.id
_entity.type
_entity.pdbx_description
1 polymer ?
#
loop_
_entity_poly.entity_id
_entity_poly.type
_entity_poly.pdbx_seq_one_letter_code
_entity_poly.pdbx_strand_id
1 'polypeptide(L)'
;MLSTANLWPDDVEEQTMALECWQKACNEKDVNLDFTEEACLLITRCGSQLRGELKTKARPIVKTLFRLKAPVDDKDANKLRKFVHGCLKSTLYIYKNLMEEAGAYEHSIIQNVVNAMWFTNTRDKSILCFDYFAPRIPNMTIALIATVNIFEEWTSGEFTPIDFSKENYQKATMAYRALPAIQEELLSRARNHARAPGPQSDHAKPVFDEARLAKLARERAARRSNPHTTPTNNTPQQLA
;
A
#
# COMPACT_ATOMS: atom_id res chain seq x y z
N MET A 1 -5.11 3.67 -1.64
CA MET A 1 -4.15 4.31 -2.55
C MET A 1 -2.70 4.01 -2.19
N LEU A 2 -2.26 4.20 -0.94
CA LEU A 2 -0.86 3.97 -0.55
C LEU A 2 -0.37 2.52 -0.74
N SER A 3 -1.22 1.51 -0.55
CA SER A 3 -0.88 0.10 -0.84
C SER A 3 -1.07 -0.30 -2.31
N THR A 4 -1.66 0.57 -3.14
CA THR A 4 -2.23 0.18 -4.44
C THR A 4 -1.74 1.02 -5.63
N ALA A 5 -1.24 2.24 -5.42
CA ALA A 5 -0.90 3.20 -6.47
C ALA A 5 0.58 3.62 -6.45
N ASN A 6 1.07 4.16 -5.33
CA ASN A 6 2.48 4.53 -5.14
C ASN A 6 2.90 4.22 -3.70
N LEU A 7 3.97 3.44 -3.55
CA LEU A 7 4.51 3.02 -2.26
C LEU A 7 5.42 4.07 -1.63
N TRP A 8 6.02 4.91 -2.48
CA TRP A 8 7.06 5.88 -2.11
C TRP A 8 6.77 7.26 -2.68
N PRO A 9 5.56 7.80 -2.47
CA PRO A 9 5.25 9.14 -2.92
C PRO A 9 6.24 10.16 -2.34
N ASP A 10 6.60 11.15 -3.14
CA ASP A 10 7.20 12.38 -2.62
C ASP A 10 6.15 13.25 -1.92
N ASP A 11 6.56 14.35 -1.30
CA ASP A 11 5.67 15.20 -0.50
C ASP A 11 4.50 15.76 -1.34
N VAL A 12 4.72 16.03 -2.63
CA VAL A 12 3.69 16.57 -3.53
C VAL A 12 2.71 15.47 -3.93
N GLU A 13 3.23 14.27 -4.24
CA GLU A 13 2.42 13.09 -4.52
C GLU A 13 1.60 12.67 -3.28
N GLU A 14 2.17 12.72 -2.08
CA GLU A 14 1.47 12.41 -0.83
C GLU A 14 0.28 13.34 -0.60
N GLN A 15 0.48 14.65 -0.79
CA GLN A 15 -0.60 15.64 -0.67
C GLN A 15 -1.70 15.43 -1.73
N THR A 16 -1.30 15.10 -2.95
CA THR A 16 -2.24 14.84 -4.05
C THR A 16 -3.08 13.59 -3.74
N MET A 17 -2.44 12.52 -3.32
CA MET A 17 -3.12 11.28 -2.93
C MET A 17 -4.02 11.49 -1.71
N ALA A 18 -3.61 12.30 -0.73
CA ALA A 18 -4.43 12.61 0.44
C ALA A 18 -5.70 13.36 0.06
N LEU A 19 -5.57 14.36 -0.81
CA LEU A 19 -6.70 15.13 -1.33
C LEU A 19 -7.69 14.26 -2.12
N GLU A 20 -7.18 13.38 -2.99
CA GLU A 20 -8.03 12.45 -3.76
C GLU A 20 -8.79 11.49 -2.84
N CYS A 21 -8.13 10.94 -1.81
CA CYS A 21 -8.77 10.12 -0.80
C CYS A 21 -9.89 10.89 -0.08
N TRP A 22 -9.62 12.14 0.31
CA TRP A 22 -10.57 13.00 0.99
C TRP A 22 -11.80 13.28 0.13
N GLN A 23 -11.58 13.73 -1.11
CA GLN A 23 -12.67 14.03 -2.05
C GLN A 23 -13.53 12.81 -2.32
N LYS A 24 -12.92 11.63 -2.49
CA LYS A 24 -13.68 10.39 -2.66
C LYS A 24 -14.54 10.08 -1.44
N ALA A 25 -13.98 10.17 -0.24
CA ALA A 25 -14.72 9.93 1.00
C ALA A 25 -15.88 10.93 1.19
N CYS A 26 -15.65 12.21 0.90
CA CYS A 26 -16.69 13.24 0.92
C CYS A 26 -17.83 12.93 -0.06
N ASN A 27 -17.50 12.55 -1.30
CA ASN A 27 -18.48 12.18 -2.32
C ASN A 27 -19.28 10.93 -1.93
N GLU A 28 -18.62 9.89 -1.40
CA GLU A 28 -19.28 8.64 -0.97
C GLU A 28 -20.21 8.85 0.23
N LYS A 29 -19.95 9.88 1.04
CA LYS A 29 -20.75 10.22 2.22
C LYS A 29 -21.73 11.36 1.99
N ASP A 30 -21.75 11.94 0.80
CA ASP A 30 -22.55 13.12 0.44
C ASP A 30 -22.34 14.28 1.42
N VAL A 31 -21.08 14.53 1.80
CA VAL A 31 -20.68 15.63 2.68
C VAL A 31 -19.73 16.57 1.96
N ASN A 32 -19.89 17.87 2.20
CA ASN A 32 -19.01 18.90 1.66
C ASN A 32 -18.13 19.47 2.78
N LEU A 33 -16.95 18.89 2.96
CA LEU A 33 -15.97 19.32 3.96
C LEU A 33 -14.69 19.81 3.28
N ASP A 34 -14.15 20.91 3.77
CA ASP A 34 -12.90 21.46 3.27
C ASP A 34 -11.72 20.51 3.56
N PHE A 35 -10.80 20.42 2.61
CA PHE A 35 -9.56 19.69 2.80
C PHE A 35 -8.56 20.59 3.55
N THR A 36 -8.36 20.30 4.83
CA THR A 36 -7.45 21.06 5.71
C THR A 36 -6.07 20.43 5.79
N GLU A 37 -5.10 21.16 6.36
CA GLU A 37 -3.74 20.65 6.61
C GLU A 37 -3.77 19.46 7.60
N GLU A 38 -4.63 19.52 8.62
CA GLU A 38 -4.82 18.43 9.58
C GLU A 38 -5.37 17.17 8.92
N ALA A 39 -6.32 17.32 7.99
CA ALA A 39 -6.85 16.20 7.21
C ALA A 39 -5.74 15.58 6.33
N CYS A 40 -4.91 16.42 5.71
CA CYS A 40 -3.75 15.95 4.94
C CYS A 40 -2.79 15.14 5.82
N LEU A 41 -2.35 15.70 6.96
CA LEU A 41 -1.45 15.04 7.90
C LEU A 41 -2.01 13.72 8.44
N LEU A 42 -3.32 13.68 8.72
CA LEU A 42 -3.98 12.46 9.19
C LEU A 42 -3.91 11.35 8.13
N ILE A 43 -4.20 11.68 6.87
CA ILE A 43 -4.22 10.71 5.77
C ILE A 43 -2.80 10.24 5.41
N THR A 44 -1.81 11.14 5.34
CA THR A 44 -0.43 10.77 5.01
C THR A 44 0.21 9.92 6.10
N ARG A 45 -0.08 10.18 7.38
CA ARG A 45 0.37 9.34 8.52
C ARG A 45 -0.08 7.89 8.40
N CYS A 46 -1.21 7.61 7.76
CA CYS A 46 -1.68 6.24 7.51
C CYS A 46 -0.68 5.43 6.67
N GLY A 47 0.16 6.05 5.83
CA GLY A 47 1.14 5.33 5.00
C GLY A 47 2.24 4.66 5.82
N SER A 48 2.81 5.38 6.79
CA SER A 48 3.81 4.81 7.70
C SER A 48 3.20 3.77 8.61
N GLN A 49 1.97 3.99 9.09
CA GLN A 49 1.24 3.00 9.88
C GLN A 49 0.98 1.71 9.09
N LEU A 50 0.54 1.81 7.83
CA LEU A 50 0.29 0.68 6.94
C LEU A 50 1.53 -0.23 6.81
N ARG A 51 2.71 0.37 6.60
CA ARG A 51 3.97 -0.38 6.42
C ARG A 51 4.43 -1.06 7.71
N GLY A 52 4.30 -0.38 8.85
CA GLY A 52 4.56 -0.97 10.16
C GLY A 52 3.58 -2.10 10.53
N GLU A 53 2.29 -1.92 10.21
CA GLU A 53 1.27 -2.94 10.42
C GLU A 53 1.53 -4.18 9.53
N LEU A 54 1.86 -3.97 8.27
CA LEU A 54 2.24 -5.04 7.35
C LEU A 54 3.40 -5.86 7.91
N LYS A 55 4.45 -5.18 8.39
CA LYS A 55 5.61 -5.85 9.01
C LYS A 55 5.19 -6.69 10.22
N THR A 56 4.36 -6.10 11.09
CA THR A 56 3.83 -6.76 12.29
C THR A 56 3.05 -8.02 11.96
N LYS A 57 2.19 -7.99 10.93
CA LYS A 57 1.40 -9.14 10.49
C LYS A 57 2.24 -10.18 9.73
N ALA A 58 3.23 -9.75 8.96
CA ALA A 58 4.09 -10.65 8.19
C ALA A 58 5.05 -11.48 9.06
N ARG A 59 5.56 -10.91 10.17
CA ARG A 59 6.48 -11.59 11.11
C ARG A 59 6.05 -13.01 11.50
N PRO A 60 4.86 -13.24 12.10
CA PRO A 60 4.45 -14.59 12.49
C PRO A 60 4.23 -15.52 11.30
N ILE A 61 3.82 -15.00 10.13
CA ILE A 61 3.62 -15.78 8.91
C ILE A 61 4.97 -16.30 8.39
N VAL A 62 5.96 -15.42 8.25
CA VAL A 62 7.33 -15.76 7.81
C VAL A 62 7.94 -16.77 8.77
N LYS A 63 7.87 -16.49 10.07
CA LYS A 63 8.41 -17.37 11.11
C LYS A 63 7.85 -18.78 11.00
N THR A 64 6.54 -18.90 10.76
CA THR A 64 5.85 -20.19 10.67
C THR A 64 6.20 -20.93 9.37
N LEU A 65 6.09 -20.26 8.22
CA LEU A 65 6.31 -20.88 6.90
C LEU A 65 7.76 -21.34 6.71
N PHE A 66 8.71 -20.53 7.16
CA PHE A 66 10.14 -20.80 7.02
C PHE A 66 10.73 -21.47 8.27
N ARG A 67 9.90 -21.79 9.27
CA ARG A 67 10.27 -22.47 10.52
C ARG A 67 11.44 -21.77 11.23
N LEU A 68 11.46 -20.43 11.21
CA LEU A 68 12.49 -19.64 11.87
C LEU A 68 12.33 -19.78 13.39
N LYS A 69 13.40 -20.22 14.05
CA LYS A 69 13.44 -20.46 15.49
C LYS A 69 14.74 -19.90 16.05
N ALA A 70 14.70 -19.53 17.33
CA ALA A 70 15.92 -19.17 18.05
C ALA A 70 16.87 -20.38 18.02
N PRO A 71 18.16 -20.16 17.71
CA PRO A 71 19.15 -21.23 17.66
C PRO A 71 19.39 -21.79 19.07
N VAL A 72 19.71 -23.08 19.15
CA VAL A 72 20.09 -23.74 20.41
C VAL A 72 21.60 -23.65 20.65
N ASP A 73 22.38 -23.60 19.57
CA ASP A 73 23.84 -23.50 19.58
C ASP A 73 24.37 -22.67 18.39
N ASP A 74 25.69 -22.42 18.38
CA ASP A 74 26.36 -21.67 17.32
C ASP A 74 26.25 -22.35 15.94
N LYS A 75 26.12 -23.68 15.90
CA LYS A 75 26.00 -24.44 14.65
C LYS A 75 24.63 -24.17 14.02
N ASP A 76 23.57 -24.15 14.81
CA ASP A 76 22.23 -23.82 14.38
C ASP A 76 22.10 -22.34 14.00
N ALA A 77 22.73 -21.44 14.76
CA ALA A 77 22.80 -20.02 14.41
C ALA A 77 23.47 -19.82 13.05
N ASN A 78 24.58 -20.52 12.79
CA ASN A 78 25.27 -20.48 11.49
C ASN A 78 24.42 -21.01 10.32
N LYS A 79 23.66 -22.10 10.52
CA LYS A 79 22.75 -22.61 9.49
C LYS A 79 21.64 -21.61 9.19
N LEU A 80 21.06 -21.01 10.23
CA LEU A 80 20.01 -20.01 10.08
C LEU A 80 20.52 -18.78 9.32
N ARG A 81 21.70 -18.27 9.67
CA ARG A 81 22.34 -17.16 8.94
C ARG A 81 22.52 -17.46 7.46
N LYS A 82 23.05 -18.65 7.12
CA LYS A 82 23.23 -19.07 5.72
C LYS A 82 21.90 -19.13 4.98
N PHE A 83 20.88 -19.70 5.60
CA PHE A 83 19.54 -19.80 5.02
C PHE A 83 18.92 -18.42 4.77
N VAL A 84 18.95 -17.55 5.79
CA VAL A 84 18.44 -16.16 5.71
C VAL A 84 19.18 -15.38 4.63
N HIS A 85 20.51 -15.47 4.58
CA HIS A 85 21.31 -14.79 3.56
C HIS A 85 20.98 -15.27 2.14
N GLY A 86 20.73 -16.57 1.96
CA GLY A 86 20.25 -17.11 0.68
C GLY A 86 18.90 -16.55 0.28
N CYS A 87 17.95 -16.48 1.21
CA CYS A 87 16.62 -15.90 0.97
C CYS A 87 16.69 -14.41 0.57
N LEU A 88 17.59 -13.66 1.19
CA LEU A 88 17.80 -12.24 0.92
C LEU A 88 18.44 -12.01 -0.46
N LYS A 89 19.50 -12.76 -0.79
CA LYS A 89 20.30 -12.54 -1.99
C LYS A 89 19.54 -12.78 -3.29
N SER A 90 18.73 -13.85 -3.35
CA SER A 90 17.97 -14.20 -4.56
C SER A 90 16.48 -13.90 -4.43
N THR A 91 16.06 -13.18 -3.37
CA THR A 91 14.64 -12.90 -3.07
C THR A 91 13.79 -14.18 -3.06
N LEU A 92 14.37 -15.31 -2.64
CA LEU A 92 13.79 -16.64 -2.88
C LEU A 92 12.39 -16.79 -2.30
N TYR A 93 12.08 -16.07 -1.22
CA TYR A 93 10.82 -16.15 -0.51
C TYR A 93 9.58 -15.75 -1.31
N ILE A 94 9.73 -15.15 -2.50
CA ILE A 94 8.60 -14.90 -3.40
C ILE A 94 8.28 -16.10 -4.31
N TYR A 95 9.22 -17.03 -4.48
CA TYR A 95 9.09 -18.16 -5.40
C TYR A 95 8.38 -19.35 -4.76
N LYS A 96 7.48 -19.98 -5.52
CA LYS A 96 6.80 -21.21 -5.11
C LYS A 96 7.77 -22.35 -4.86
N ASN A 97 8.77 -22.51 -5.72
CA ASN A 97 9.88 -23.44 -5.52
C ASN A 97 11.18 -22.66 -5.29
N LEU A 98 11.68 -22.69 -4.04
CA LEU A 98 12.88 -22.00 -3.62
C LEU A 98 14.16 -22.50 -4.32
N MET A 99 14.21 -23.80 -4.65
CA MET A 99 15.42 -24.42 -5.20
C MET A 99 15.56 -24.22 -6.71
N GLU A 100 14.43 -24.21 -7.41
CA GLU A 100 14.36 -24.02 -8.86
C GLU A 100 14.19 -22.55 -9.26
N GLU A 101 14.03 -21.65 -8.28
CA GLU A 101 13.66 -20.24 -8.50
C GLU A 101 12.45 -20.12 -9.46
N ALA A 102 11.46 -21.01 -9.28
CA ALA A 102 10.32 -21.15 -10.17
C ALA A 102 9.01 -20.71 -9.51
N GLY A 103 8.12 -20.12 -10.31
CA GLY A 103 6.84 -19.57 -9.84
C GLY A 103 7.02 -18.31 -9.00
N ALA A 104 7.62 -17.27 -9.58
CA ALA A 104 7.79 -15.98 -8.91
C ALA A 104 6.43 -15.41 -8.45
N TYR A 105 6.37 -14.88 -7.24
CA TYR A 105 5.19 -14.36 -6.56
C TYR A 105 4.10 -15.38 -6.19
N GLU A 106 4.34 -16.67 -6.39
CA GLU A 106 3.39 -17.73 -6.05
C GLU A 106 3.66 -18.39 -4.69
N HIS A 107 4.71 -17.97 -3.96
CA HIS A 107 4.94 -18.48 -2.61
C HIS A 107 3.75 -18.13 -1.69
N SER A 108 3.35 -19.09 -0.85
CA SER A 108 2.17 -18.96 0.02
C SER A 108 2.23 -17.78 0.99
N ILE A 109 3.44 -17.28 1.28
CA ILE A 109 3.63 -16.06 2.08
C ILE A 109 2.86 -14.87 1.52
N ILE A 110 2.85 -14.68 0.19
CA ILE A 110 2.21 -13.51 -0.42
C ILE A 110 0.72 -13.56 -0.19
N GLN A 111 0.08 -14.71 -0.47
CA GLN A 111 -1.35 -14.89 -0.20
C GLN A 111 -1.68 -14.74 1.28
N ASN A 112 -0.88 -15.35 2.17
CA ASN A 112 -1.13 -15.30 3.61
C ASN A 112 -1.02 -13.87 4.15
N VAL A 113 -0.07 -13.09 3.65
CA VAL A 113 0.09 -11.67 4.02
C VAL A 113 -1.05 -10.83 3.43
N VAL A 114 -1.45 -11.06 2.17
CA VAL A 114 -2.62 -10.39 1.58
C VAL A 114 -3.87 -10.61 2.42
N ASN A 115 -4.11 -11.86 2.81
CA ASN A 115 -5.25 -12.25 3.63
C ASN A 115 -5.21 -11.58 5.01
N ALA A 116 -4.08 -11.63 5.70
CA ALA A 116 -3.95 -11.04 7.03
C ALA A 116 -4.03 -9.50 7.02
N MET A 117 -3.49 -8.86 5.97
CA MET A 117 -3.37 -7.41 5.92
C MET A 117 -4.63 -6.73 5.40
N TRP A 118 -5.23 -7.26 4.33
CA TRP A 118 -6.35 -6.61 3.65
C TRP A 118 -7.61 -7.46 3.63
N PHE A 119 -7.56 -8.80 3.66
CA PHE A 119 -8.74 -9.64 3.42
C PHE A 119 -9.08 -10.54 4.61
N THR A 120 -9.10 -9.96 5.82
CA THR A 120 -9.23 -10.76 7.06
C THR A 120 -10.62 -11.37 7.21
N ASN A 121 -11.66 -10.62 6.84
CA ASN A 121 -13.06 -11.00 6.97
C ASN A 121 -13.97 -10.10 6.10
N THR A 122 -15.27 -10.38 6.11
CA THR A 122 -16.27 -9.66 5.31
C THR A 122 -16.44 -8.18 5.64
N ARG A 123 -15.94 -7.72 6.79
CA ARG A 123 -16.02 -6.32 7.25
C ARG A 123 -14.71 -5.56 7.04
N ASP A 124 -13.70 -6.20 6.46
CA ASP A 124 -12.42 -5.55 6.20
C ASP A 124 -12.59 -4.40 5.20
N LYS A 125 -11.78 -3.35 5.34
CA LYS A 125 -11.84 -2.16 4.49
C LYS A 125 -11.56 -2.49 3.02
N SER A 126 -10.79 -3.54 2.73
CA SER A 126 -10.57 -3.96 1.33
C SER A 126 -11.83 -4.54 0.67
N ILE A 127 -12.76 -5.09 1.46
CA ILE A 127 -14.06 -5.59 0.97
C ILE A 127 -14.97 -4.41 0.69
N LEU A 128 -14.98 -3.42 1.59
CA LEU A 128 -15.77 -2.20 1.44
C LEU A 128 -15.25 -1.30 0.31
N CYS A 129 -13.93 -1.24 0.15
CA CYS A 129 -13.25 -0.44 -0.86
C CYS A 129 -12.63 -1.32 -1.96
N PHE A 130 -13.40 -2.30 -2.44
CA PHE A 130 -12.93 -3.35 -3.36
C PHE A 130 -12.35 -2.81 -4.67
N ASP A 131 -12.83 -1.66 -5.16
CA ASP A 131 -12.36 -1.02 -6.39
C ASP A 131 -10.85 -0.76 -6.41
N TYR A 132 -10.20 -0.61 -5.25
CA TYR A 132 -8.75 -0.43 -5.19
C TYR A 132 -7.97 -1.72 -5.48
N PHE A 133 -8.61 -2.87 -5.37
CA PHE A 133 -8.03 -4.19 -5.59
C PHE A 133 -8.62 -4.90 -6.81
N ALA A 134 -9.63 -4.33 -7.46
CA ALA A 134 -10.26 -4.86 -8.65
C ALA A 134 -9.63 -4.28 -9.94
N PRO A 135 -9.59 -5.05 -11.05
CA PRO A 135 -10.00 -6.45 -11.18
C PRO A 135 -8.96 -7.45 -10.64
N ARG A 136 -7.80 -6.98 -10.15
CA ARG A 136 -6.66 -7.81 -9.74
C ARG A 136 -5.83 -7.13 -8.65
N ILE A 137 -5.18 -7.90 -7.77
CA ILE A 137 -4.31 -7.34 -6.72
C ILE A 137 -3.25 -6.43 -7.37
N PRO A 138 -3.13 -5.15 -6.96
CA PRO A 138 -2.18 -4.24 -7.57
C PRO A 138 -0.74 -4.72 -7.45
N ASN A 139 0.07 -4.47 -8.48
CA ASN A 139 1.51 -4.78 -8.44
C ASN A 139 2.18 -4.10 -7.26
N MET A 140 1.75 -2.89 -6.92
CA MET A 140 2.26 -2.18 -5.73
C MET A 140 1.96 -2.92 -4.43
N THR A 141 0.82 -3.59 -4.30
CA THR A 141 0.53 -4.39 -3.10
C THR A 141 1.50 -5.58 -3.00
N ILE A 142 1.74 -6.27 -4.11
CA ILE A 142 2.68 -7.41 -4.17
C ILE A 142 4.12 -6.95 -3.94
N ALA A 143 4.52 -5.87 -4.61
CA ALA A 143 5.84 -5.25 -4.46
C ALA A 143 6.08 -4.80 -3.03
N LEU A 144 5.06 -4.26 -2.34
CA LEU A 144 5.17 -3.89 -0.94
C LEU A 144 5.45 -5.10 -0.05
N ILE A 145 4.69 -6.19 -0.23
CA ILE A 145 4.91 -7.44 0.51
C ILE A 145 6.30 -7.99 0.23
N ALA A 146 6.71 -8.02 -1.04
CA ALA A 146 8.04 -8.47 -1.43
C ALA A 146 9.13 -7.57 -0.85
N THR A 147 8.88 -6.27 -0.68
CA THR A 147 9.85 -5.31 -0.16
C THR A 147 9.95 -5.34 1.36
N VAL A 148 8.86 -5.60 2.10
CA VAL A 148 8.91 -5.69 3.58
C VAL A 148 9.69 -6.92 4.00
N ASN A 149 11.00 -6.74 4.08
CA ASN A 149 11.97 -7.80 4.22
C ASN A 149 12.10 -8.23 5.68
N ILE A 150 11.26 -9.17 6.10
CA ILE A 150 11.30 -9.72 7.47
C ILE A 150 12.58 -10.53 7.71
N PHE A 151 13.22 -11.06 6.66
CA PHE A 151 14.42 -11.88 6.80
C PHE A 151 15.63 -11.09 7.31
N GLU A 152 15.68 -9.77 7.07
CA GLU A 152 16.72 -8.90 7.64
C GLU A 152 16.79 -8.99 9.16
N GLU A 153 15.62 -9.14 9.81
CA GLU A 153 15.49 -9.27 11.27
C GLU A 153 16.10 -10.57 11.82
N TRP A 154 16.58 -11.48 10.97
CA TRP A 154 17.16 -12.77 11.34
C TRP A 154 18.60 -12.95 10.87
N THR A 155 19.22 -11.89 10.31
CA THR A 155 20.55 -11.95 9.68
C THR A 155 21.69 -12.23 10.66
N SER A 156 21.54 -11.85 11.93
CA SER A 156 22.49 -12.17 13.00
C SER A 156 22.46 -13.65 13.41
N GLY A 157 21.41 -14.39 13.02
CA GLY A 157 21.13 -15.74 13.51
C GLY A 157 20.22 -15.76 14.74
N GLU A 158 19.75 -14.61 15.19
CA GLU A 158 18.70 -14.43 16.19
C GLU A 158 17.70 -13.38 15.71
N PHE A 159 16.53 -13.29 16.36
CA PHE A 159 15.54 -12.28 15.99
C PHE A 159 15.91 -10.93 16.59
N THR A 160 16.20 -9.96 15.72
CA THR A 160 16.43 -8.56 16.08
C THR A 160 15.41 -7.70 15.33
N PRO A 161 14.44 -7.07 16.00
CA PRO A 161 13.47 -6.22 15.33
C PRO A 161 14.18 -5.03 14.68
N ILE A 162 13.83 -4.75 13.42
CA ILE A 162 14.37 -3.61 12.67
C ILE A 162 13.22 -2.65 12.41
N ASP A 163 13.41 -1.37 12.66
CA ASP A 163 12.41 -0.36 12.34
C ASP A 163 12.29 -0.15 10.84
N PHE A 164 11.11 0.27 10.39
CA PHE A 164 10.87 0.51 8.98
C PHE A 164 11.47 1.86 8.56
N SER A 165 12.33 1.88 7.53
CA SER A 165 12.85 3.13 6.92
C SER A 165 12.60 3.18 5.42
N LYS A 166 12.16 4.35 4.91
CA LYS A 166 11.86 4.56 3.47
C LYS A 166 13.08 4.31 2.59
N GLU A 167 14.25 4.77 3.04
CA GLU A 167 15.53 4.69 2.31
C GLU A 167 15.97 3.25 2.02
N ASN A 168 15.74 2.32 2.97
CA ASN A 168 16.13 0.91 2.81
C ASN A 168 15.26 0.17 1.79
N TYR A 169 14.01 0.58 1.65
CA TYR A 169 12.98 -0.20 0.95
C TYR A 169 12.61 0.38 -0.43
N GLN A 170 12.84 1.68 -0.68
CA GLN A 170 12.49 2.32 -1.97
C GLN A 170 13.23 1.75 -3.18
N LYS A 171 14.54 1.44 -3.05
CA LYS A 171 15.37 0.93 -4.15
C LYS A 171 14.94 -0.46 -4.64
N ALA A 172 14.32 -1.28 -3.79
CA ALA A 172 13.94 -2.66 -4.11
C ALA A 172 12.59 -2.76 -4.84
N THR A 173 11.71 -1.77 -4.67
CA THR A 173 10.29 -1.88 -5.07
C THR A 173 10.04 -1.81 -6.58
N MET A 174 10.85 -1.05 -7.33
CA MET A 174 10.57 -0.74 -8.76
C MET A 174 10.74 -1.93 -9.72
N ALA A 175 11.38 -3.02 -9.27
CA ALA A 175 11.62 -4.20 -10.10
C ALA A 175 10.49 -5.24 -10.03
N TYR A 176 9.56 -5.15 -9.08
CA TYR A 176 8.55 -6.18 -8.88
C TYR A 176 7.35 -6.01 -9.82
N ARG A 177 7.11 -7.00 -10.67
CA ARG A 177 5.97 -7.04 -11.59
C ARG A 177 5.44 -8.47 -11.69
N ALA A 178 4.35 -8.74 -10.99
CA ALA A 178 3.66 -10.01 -11.10
C ALA A 178 2.86 -10.07 -12.41
N LEU A 179 2.67 -11.29 -12.93
CA LEU A 179 1.83 -11.52 -14.10
C LEU A 179 0.36 -11.28 -13.75
N PRO A 180 -0.46 -10.75 -14.69
CA PRO A 180 -1.88 -10.53 -14.48
C PRO A 180 -2.64 -11.73 -13.90
N ALA A 181 -2.37 -12.94 -14.41
CA ALA A 181 -3.00 -14.17 -13.93
C ALA A 181 -2.73 -14.43 -12.44
N ILE A 182 -1.52 -14.17 -11.96
CA ILE A 182 -1.15 -14.30 -10.54
C ILE A 182 -1.92 -13.25 -9.72
N GLN A 183 -2.00 -12.01 -10.20
CA GLN A 183 -2.72 -10.94 -9.51
C GLN A 183 -4.23 -11.23 -9.36
N GLU A 184 -4.84 -11.82 -10.39
CA GLU A 184 -6.25 -12.24 -10.41
C GLU A 184 -6.49 -13.44 -9.49
N GLU A 185 -5.59 -14.42 -9.52
CA GLU A 185 -5.66 -15.59 -8.64
C GLU A 185 -5.52 -15.20 -7.16
N LEU A 186 -4.56 -14.31 -6.85
CA LEU A 186 -4.39 -13.76 -5.50
C LEU A 186 -5.67 -13.07 -5.01
N LEU A 187 -6.33 -12.27 -5.87
CA LEU A 187 -7.57 -11.58 -5.53
C LEU A 187 -8.71 -12.56 -5.27
N SER A 188 -8.87 -13.54 -6.16
CA SER A 188 -9.92 -14.57 -6.06
C SER A 188 -9.79 -15.35 -4.75
N ARG A 189 -8.59 -15.84 -4.44
CA ARG A 189 -8.29 -16.54 -3.18
C ARG A 189 -8.50 -15.66 -1.96
N ALA A 190 -8.12 -14.38 -2.03
CA ALA A 190 -8.29 -13.44 -0.92
C ALA A 190 -9.77 -13.17 -0.62
N ARG A 191 -10.60 -12.98 -1.65
CA ARG A 191 -12.05 -12.83 -1.49
C ARG A 191 -12.68 -14.07 -0.86
N ASN A 192 -12.29 -15.26 -1.33
CA ASN A 192 -12.77 -16.53 -0.79
C ASN A 192 -12.36 -16.69 0.68
N HIS A 193 -11.13 -16.32 1.04
CA HIS A 193 -10.65 -16.33 2.41
C HIS A 193 -11.49 -15.41 3.32
N ALA A 194 -11.77 -14.19 2.87
CA ALA A 194 -12.61 -13.23 3.58
C ALA A 194 -14.10 -13.63 3.63
N ARG A 195 -14.51 -14.66 2.87
CA ARG A 195 -15.91 -15.03 2.62
C ARG A 195 -16.73 -13.87 2.03
N ALA A 196 -16.09 -13.07 1.18
CA ALA A 196 -16.71 -11.91 0.57
C ALA A 196 -17.93 -12.35 -0.28
N PRO A 197 -19.03 -11.59 -0.27
CA PRO A 197 -20.16 -11.86 -1.17
C PRO A 197 -19.71 -11.81 -2.64
N GLY A 198 -20.48 -12.42 -3.55
CA GLY A 198 -20.18 -12.34 -4.99
C GLY A 198 -20.04 -10.89 -5.49
N PRO A 199 -19.34 -10.64 -6.60
CA PRO A 199 -19.21 -9.29 -7.14
C PRO A 199 -20.60 -8.68 -7.37
N GLN A 200 -20.92 -7.59 -6.66
CA GLN A 200 -22.13 -6.81 -6.92
C GLN A 200 -21.92 -6.03 -8.22
N SER A 201 -22.86 -6.14 -9.16
CA SER A 201 -22.75 -5.62 -10.54
C SER A 201 -22.73 -4.09 -10.65
N ASP A 202 -22.97 -3.34 -9.58
CA ASP A 202 -23.45 -1.96 -9.69
C ASP A 202 -22.39 -0.87 -9.47
N HIS A 203 -21.12 -1.23 -9.29
CA HIS A 203 -20.04 -0.24 -9.07
C HIS A 203 -19.07 -0.06 -10.25
N ALA A 204 -19.35 -0.69 -11.40
CA ALA A 204 -18.55 -0.53 -12.62
C ALA A 204 -18.86 0.80 -13.34
N LYS A 205 -18.48 1.94 -12.76
CA LYS A 205 -18.18 3.14 -13.56
C LYS A 205 -16.68 3.39 -13.46
N PRO A 206 -15.96 3.59 -14.59
CA PRO A 206 -14.56 3.92 -14.53
C PRO A 206 -14.39 5.22 -13.74
N VAL A 207 -13.66 5.12 -12.64
CA VAL A 207 -13.52 6.14 -11.58
C VAL A 207 -12.62 7.31 -12.01
N PHE A 208 -11.93 7.18 -13.15
CA PHE A 208 -10.95 8.16 -13.62
C PHE A 208 -11.28 8.62 -15.04
N ASP A 209 -11.81 9.84 -15.15
CA ASP A 209 -11.73 10.64 -16.37
C ASP A 209 -10.48 11.52 -16.26
N GLU A 210 -9.37 11.07 -16.86
CA GLU A 210 -8.12 11.83 -16.92
C GLU A 210 -8.32 13.25 -17.47
N ALA A 211 -9.31 13.46 -18.35
CA ALA A 211 -9.60 14.78 -18.89
C ALA A 211 -10.18 15.71 -17.80
N ARG A 212 -10.98 15.17 -16.87
CA ARG A 212 -11.54 15.92 -15.73
C ARG A 212 -10.47 16.26 -14.70
N LEU A 213 -9.52 15.36 -14.45
CA LEU A 213 -8.38 15.62 -13.55
C LEU A 213 -7.41 16.65 -14.14
N ALA A 214 -7.09 16.55 -15.42
CA ALA A 214 -6.26 17.52 -16.13
C ALA A 214 -6.90 18.92 -16.15
N LYS A 215 -8.24 19.00 -16.26
CA LYS A 215 -8.97 20.27 -16.20
C LYS A 215 -8.87 20.94 -14.82
N LEU A 216 -9.05 20.18 -13.74
CA LEU A 216 -8.97 20.70 -12.37
C LEU A 216 -7.55 21.10 -11.95
N ALA A 217 -6.53 20.39 -12.43
CA ALA A 217 -5.13 20.77 -12.24
C ALA A 217 -4.80 22.11 -12.92
N ARG A 218 -5.32 22.36 -14.14
CA ARG A 218 -5.17 23.64 -14.85
C ARG A 218 -5.90 24.79 -14.13
N GLU A 219 -7.12 24.56 -13.65
CA GLU A 219 -7.90 25.56 -12.92
C GLU A 219 -7.23 25.97 -11.59
N ARG A 220 -6.56 25.05 -10.89
CA ARG A 220 -5.79 25.36 -9.68
C ARG A 220 -4.47 26.08 -9.96
N ALA A 221 -3.77 25.73 -11.05
CA ALA A 221 -2.59 26.47 -11.49
C ALA A 221 -2.94 27.94 -11.78
N ALA A 222 -4.08 28.18 -12.46
CA ALA A 222 -4.57 29.52 -12.77
C ALA A 222 -4.93 30.36 -11.51
N ARG A 223 -5.44 29.72 -10.45
CA ARG A 223 -5.73 30.38 -9.16
C ARG A 223 -4.48 30.75 -8.36
N ARG A 224 -3.38 29.99 -8.52
CA ARG A 224 -2.10 30.29 -7.86
C ARG A 224 -1.33 31.42 -8.54
N SER A 225 -1.56 31.66 -9.83
CA SER A 225 -0.91 32.73 -10.60
C SER A 225 -1.55 34.12 -10.47
N ASN A 226 -2.63 34.29 -9.70
CA ASN A 226 -3.31 35.58 -9.55
C ASN A 226 -3.39 36.01 -8.07
N PRO A 227 -2.35 36.70 -7.55
CA PRO A 227 -2.39 37.22 -6.19
C PRO A 227 -3.14 38.57 -6.16
N HIS A 228 -4.21 38.62 -5.37
CA HIS A 228 -4.92 39.80 -4.85
C HIS A 228 -5.91 40.55 -5.76
N THR A 229 -7.20 40.40 -5.44
CA THR A 229 -8.15 41.53 -5.37
C THR A 229 -8.90 41.45 -4.05
N THR A 230 -8.39 42.14 -3.03
CA THR A 230 -9.17 42.56 -1.86
C THR A 230 -10.19 43.60 -2.32
N PRO A 231 -11.46 43.56 -1.91
CA PRO A 231 -12.41 44.62 -2.24
C PRO A 231 -12.12 45.83 -1.35
N THR A 232 -11.73 46.95 -1.97
CA THR A 232 -11.75 48.27 -1.37
C THR A 232 -13.21 48.73 -1.24
N ASN A 233 -13.71 48.82 -0.01
CA ASN A 233 -14.96 49.51 0.29
C ASN A 233 -14.78 51.02 0.07
N ASN A 234 -15.30 51.53 -1.05
CA ASN A 234 -15.58 52.96 -1.23
C ASN A 234 -17.10 53.17 -1.12
N THR A 235 -17.53 53.74 0.01
CA THR A 235 -18.87 54.32 0.15
C THR A 235 -18.81 55.79 -0.28
N PRO A 236 -19.61 56.24 -1.27
CA PRO A 236 -19.78 57.66 -1.53
C PRO A 236 -20.82 58.24 -0.55
N GLN A 237 -20.39 59.16 0.33
CA GLN A 237 -21.30 60.12 0.96
C GLN A 237 -21.49 61.31 0.02
N GLN A 238 -22.69 61.51 -0.50
CA GLN A 238 -23.19 62.84 -0.87
C GLN A 238 -24.68 62.99 -0.48
N LEU A 239 -24.88 63.89 0.49
CA LEU A 239 -25.86 64.98 0.55
C LEU A 239 -27.34 64.68 0.31
N ALA A 240 -28.11 64.77 1.40
CA ALA A 240 -29.31 65.59 1.51
C ALA A 240 -29.39 66.18 2.93
#